data_AF-A0A814XQ07-F1
#
_entry.id   AF-A0A814XQ07-F1
#
_cell.length_a   1.000
_cell.length_b   1.000
_cell.length_c   1.000
_cell.angle_alpha   90.00
_cell.angle_beta   90.00
_cell.angle_gamma   90.00
#
_symmetry.space_group_name_H-M   'P 1'
#
loop_
_entity.id
_entity.type
_entity.pdbx_description
1 polymer ?
#
loop_
_entity_poly.entity_id
_entity_poly.type
_entity_poly.pdbx_seq_one_letter_code
_entity_poly.pdbx_strand_id
1 'polypeptide(L)'
;LCRLLQTNFWIVRLCVSLWTTFFIIILVAFEGSFMIRYVTRFTEEIFALIIAIVYLYEPFKKLYTIFQLNPVLSKYNYNYPLNCSCNISSILNRSITMKNMNLLLNNSSFKYSCYNCTSSTSSLLQNNSITIPNDGTQLPNKALLSLIILLGTCFMSLALKRFRRSNFFGRTTRQTLSDFGMTIALICMVLFDMLITKNAGGHSLTQKITVPNSIRPSDRERGNTWLISPLRERLPFWVYFASSFPAILISVVLFFEVELTSIMIQTKLKCVYTTKPIKGTGYHLDILIAGVLISINGLFGLPWICAAPVRSIAHVASLSRYSKTHAPGEKPRLIDIKDQRLTNIGVHILIGCTIFAASIIRKIPVAALFGIFLYFGIVSISGTQLFSRLKMMFIPTKYHPNVGYLRRIRQMKRYAYTFIQIVAAGLLLAIKVTSFAFLFPFILVLLVPFRKWCLPFIFTERELNELDGDEQQDSIFDDEIDFYGQVHLPI
;
A
#
# COMPACT_ATOMS: atom_id res chain seq x y z
N LEU A 1 10.60 -11.89 -18.76
CA LEU A 1 10.19 -12.15 -20.16
C LEU A 1 10.84 -11.18 -21.15
N CYS A 2 10.56 -9.86 -21.10
CA CYS A 2 11.10 -8.91 -22.09
C CYS A 2 12.63 -8.92 -22.23
N ARG A 3 13.37 -9.07 -21.11
CA ARG A 3 14.84 -9.21 -21.13
C ARG A 3 15.32 -10.52 -21.80
N LEU A 4 14.55 -11.59 -21.70
CA LEU A 4 14.84 -12.88 -22.33
C LEU A 4 14.53 -12.85 -23.83
N LEU A 5 13.45 -12.15 -24.22
CA LEU A 5 13.04 -11.98 -25.62
C LEU A 5 13.80 -10.84 -26.34
N GLN A 6 14.70 -10.13 -25.65
CA GLN A 6 15.42 -8.94 -26.14
C GLN A 6 14.49 -7.87 -26.75
N THR A 7 13.26 -7.75 -26.24
CA THR A 7 12.28 -6.76 -26.70
C THR A 7 12.28 -5.53 -25.80
N ASN A 8 12.05 -4.35 -26.38
CA ASN A 8 11.90 -3.12 -25.62
C ASN A 8 10.68 -3.19 -24.67
N PHE A 9 10.96 -3.20 -23.36
CA PHE A 9 9.95 -3.33 -22.31
C PHE A 9 8.87 -2.25 -22.41
N TRP A 10 9.25 -1.02 -22.75
CA TRP A 10 8.33 0.12 -22.79
C TRP A 10 7.32 0.03 -23.92
N ILE A 11 7.74 -0.47 -25.10
CA ILE A 11 6.85 -0.66 -26.24
C ILE A 11 5.89 -1.83 -25.96
N VAL A 12 6.40 -2.95 -25.43
CA VAL A 12 5.56 -4.08 -25.02
C VAL A 12 4.53 -3.63 -23.97
N ARG A 13 4.94 -2.82 -22.98
CA ARG A 13 4.04 -2.25 -21.97
C ARG A 13 2.93 -1.40 -22.60
N LEU A 14 3.26 -0.55 -23.57
CA LEU A 14 2.28 0.24 -24.31
C LEU A 14 1.28 -0.66 -25.04
N CYS A 15 1.75 -1.70 -25.72
CA CYS A 15 0.88 -2.67 -26.41
C CYS A 15 -0.06 -3.37 -25.42
N VAL A 16 0.44 -3.79 -24.26
CA VAL A 16 -0.38 -4.36 -23.19
C VAL A 16 -1.43 -3.35 -22.73
N SER A 17 -1.07 -2.08 -22.48
CA SER A 17 -2.02 -1.02 -22.14
C SER A 17 -3.15 -0.88 -23.18
N LEU A 18 -2.82 -0.84 -24.47
CA LEU A 18 -3.84 -0.71 -25.52
C LEU A 18 -4.77 -1.92 -25.58
N TRP A 19 -4.23 -3.14 -25.47
CA TRP A 19 -5.04 -4.35 -25.38
C TRP A 19 -5.90 -4.37 -24.12
N THR A 20 -5.42 -3.90 -22.97
CA THR A 20 -6.22 -3.84 -21.74
C THR A 20 -7.43 -2.93 -21.91
N THR A 21 -7.26 -1.76 -22.54
CA THR A 21 -8.37 -0.85 -22.83
C THR A 21 -9.37 -1.47 -23.79
N PHE A 22 -8.90 -2.18 -24.83
CA PHE A 22 -9.76 -2.93 -25.75
C PHE A 22 -10.62 -3.97 -25.02
N PHE A 23 -10.03 -4.78 -24.14
CA PHE A 23 -10.79 -5.75 -23.34
C PHE A 23 -11.76 -5.10 -22.36
N ILE A 24 -11.41 -3.96 -21.78
CA ILE A 24 -12.32 -3.19 -20.92
C ILE A 24 -13.51 -2.66 -21.72
N ILE A 25 -13.31 -2.14 -22.94
CA ILE A 25 -14.41 -1.69 -23.80
C ILE A 25 -15.35 -2.86 -24.13
N ILE A 26 -14.80 -4.04 -24.43
CA ILE A 26 -15.59 -5.27 -24.62
C ILE A 26 -16.39 -5.59 -23.36
N LEU A 27 -15.75 -5.61 -22.19
CA LEU A 27 -16.42 -5.89 -20.92
C LEU A 27 -17.57 -4.90 -20.64
N VAL A 28 -17.39 -3.62 -20.94
CA VAL A 28 -18.45 -2.61 -20.79
C VAL A 28 -19.58 -2.83 -21.80
N ALA A 29 -19.25 -3.11 -23.07
CA ALA A 29 -20.24 -3.33 -24.12
C ALA A 29 -21.14 -4.55 -23.88
N PHE A 30 -20.60 -5.60 -23.24
CA PHE A 30 -21.34 -6.82 -22.88
C PHE A 30 -21.92 -6.79 -21.45
N GLU A 31 -22.10 -5.60 -20.86
CA GLU A 31 -22.66 -5.44 -19.51
C GLU A 31 -21.93 -6.25 -18.42
N GLY A 32 -20.59 -6.30 -18.46
CA GLY A 32 -19.77 -7.08 -17.51
C GLY A 32 -20.06 -6.77 -16.04
N SER A 33 -20.48 -5.54 -15.73
CA SER A 33 -20.90 -5.11 -14.39
C SER A 33 -22.12 -5.88 -13.85
N PHE A 34 -22.83 -6.68 -14.65
CA PHE A 34 -23.83 -7.63 -14.13
C PHE A 34 -23.23 -8.61 -13.10
N MET A 35 -21.97 -9.00 -13.28
CA MET A 35 -21.29 -9.96 -12.41
C MET A 35 -21.13 -9.46 -10.96
N ILE A 36 -21.17 -8.14 -10.74
CA ILE A 36 -21.18 -7.48 -9.42
C ILE A 36 -22.30 -8.02 -8.53
N ARG A 37 -23.47 -8.33 -9.10
CA ARG A 37 -24.63 -8.82 -8.34
C ARG A 37 -24.38 -10.17 -7.66
N TYR A 38 -23.36 -10.91 -8.10
CA TYR A 38 -23.00 -12.20 -7.52
C TYR A 38 -21.89 -12.09 -6.47
N VAL A 39 -21.19 -10.95 -6.40
CA VAL A 39 -20.26 -10.66 -5.31
C VAL A 39 -21.08 -10.49 -4.04
N THR A 40 -20.68 -11.21 -2.99
CA THR A 40 -21.35 -11.19 -1.69
C THR A 40 -20.36 -10.88 -0.59
N ARG A 41 -20.84 -10.66 0.63
CA ARG A 41 -19.97 -10.43 1.80
C ARG A 41 -18.91 -11.53 1.97
N PHE A 42 -19.21 -12.78 1.61
CA PHE A 42 -18.24 -13.87 1.61
C PHE A 42 -16.94 -13.54 0.85
N THR A 43 -17.07 -13.09 -0.41
CA THR A 43 -15.93 -12.76 -1.27
C THR A 43 -15.24 -11.48 -0.83
N GLU A 44 -16.03 -10.49 -0.41
CA GLU A 44 -15.57 -9.22 0.12
C GLU A 44 -14.66 -9.40 1.35
N GLU A 45 -15.10 -10.20 2.34
CA GLU A 45 -14.32 -10.40 3.57
C GLU A 45 -13.03 -11.20 3.35
N ILE A 46 -13.03 -12.15 2.41
CA ILE A 46 -11.82 -12.89 2.04
C ILE A 46 -10.80 -11.93 1.43
N PHE A 47 -11.25 -11.06 0.52
CA PHE A 47 -10.40 -10.05 -0.10
C PHE A 47 -9.78 -9.13 0.97
N ALA A 48 -10.59 -8.67 1.92
CA ALA A 48 -10.08 -7.90 3.04
C ALA A 48 -9.04 -8.59 3.88
N LEU A 49 -9.35 -9.83 4.26
CA LEU A 49 -8.46 -10.56 5.13
C LEU A 49 -7.09 -10.69 4.46
N ILE A 50 -7.05 -10.94 3.15
CA ILE A 50 -5.81 -11.05 2.38
C ILE A 50 -5.02 -9.76 2.42
N ILE A 51 -5.62 -8.62 2.09
CA ILE A 51 -4.81 -7.40 2.02
C ILE A 51 -4.47 -6.90 3.43
N ALA A 52 -5.25 -7.24 4.46
CA ALA A 52 -4.95 -6.85 5.83
C ALA A 52 -3.76 -7.64 6.35
N ILE A 53 -3.71 -8.95 6.03
CA ILE A 53 -2.53 -9.79 6.25
C ILE A 53 -1.31 -9.22 5.50
N VAL A 54 -1.47 -8.72 4.28
CA VAL A 54 -0.38 -8.10 3.52
C VAL A 54 0.13 -6.83 4.23
N TYR A 55 -0.76 -5.96 4.68
CA TYR A 55 -0.40 -4.75 5.44
C TYR A 55 0.22 -5.06 6.82
N LEU A 56 -0.10 -6.21 7.43
CA LEU A 56 0.58 -6.67 8.63
C LEU A 56 1.97 -7.24 8.31
N TYR A 57 2.10 -8.04 7.25
CA TYR A 57 3.33 -8.77 6.92
C TYR A 57 4.42 -7.87 6.32
N GLU A 58 4.06 -6.93 5.44
CA GLU A 58 5.01 -6.10 4.71
C GLU A 58 5.92 -5.24 5.62
N PRO A 59 5.40 -4.56 6.68
CA PRO A 59 6.22 -3.87 7.68
C PRO A 59 7.27 -4.78 8.32
N PHE A 60 6.89 -6.00 8.74
CA PHE A 60 7.82 -6.94 9.37
C PHE A 60 8.84 -7.48 8.38
N LYS A 61 8.46 -7.76 7.13
CA LYS A 61 9.40 -8.16 6.07
C LYS A 61 10.45 -7.08 5.83
N LYS A 62 10.03 -5.81 5.75
CA LYS A 62 10.92 -4.66 5.55
C LYS A 62 11.81 -4.42 6.77
N LEU A 63 11.26 -4.52 7.97
CA LEU A 63 12.04 -4.45 9.21
C LEU A 63 13.10 -5.55 9.24
N TYR A 64 12.75 -6.80 8.90
CA TYR A 64 13.70 -7.90 8.81
C TYR A 64 14.84 -7.61 7.82
N THR A 65 14.55 -7.03 6.64
CA THR A 65 15.61 -6.62 5.72
C THR A 65 16.53 -5.55 6.30
N ILE A 66 16.00 -4.63 7.12
CA ILE A 66 16.83 -3.60 7.81
C ILE A 66 17.73 -4.26 8.85
N PHE A 67 17.23 -5.25 9.59
CA PHE A 67 18.00 -6.04 10.55
C PHE A 67 19.11 -6.87 9.88
N GLN A 68 18.85 -7.42 8.69
CA GLN A 68 19.88 -8.14 7.92
C GLN A 68 20.97 -7.20 7.41
N LEU A 69 20.61 -5.98 6.98
CA LEU A 69 21.57 -4.98 6.53
C LEU A 69 22.39 -4.36 7.67
N ASN A 70 21.81 -4.29 8.87
CA ASN A 70 22.45 -3.68 10.05
C ASN A 70 22.27 -4.61 11.26
N PRO A 71 23.05 -5.72 11.33
CA PRO A 71 22.93 -6.67 12.43
C PRO A 71 23.32 -6.02 13.75
N VAL A 72 22.66 -6.46 14.83
CA VAL A 72 23.01 -6.02 16.18
C VAL A 72 24.24 -6.79 16.64
N LEU A 73 25.40 -6.17 16.55
CA LEU A 73 26.67 -6.74 16.99
C LEU A 73 26.95 -6.37 18.45
N SER A 74 27.59 -7.27 19.21
CA SER A 74 28.02 -7.02 20.58
C SER A 74 29.23 -6.08 20.66
N LYS A 75 30.08 -6.08 19.62
CA LYS A 75 31.20 -5.16 19.43
C LYS A 75 31.13 -4.60 18.02
N TYR A 76 31.08 -3.27 17.91
CA TYR A 76 31.26 -2.59 16.62
C TYR A 76 32.73 -2.21 16.49
N ASN A 77 33.32 -2.53 15.35
CA ASN A 77 34.69 -2.10 15.07
C ASN A 77 34.65 -0.63 14.65
N TYR A 78 34.91 0.27 15.60
CA TYR A 78 35.04 1.71 15.34
C TYR A 78 36.35 2.05 14.61
N ASN A 79 37.25 1.07 14.43
CA ASN A 79 38.53 1.25 13.77
C ASN A 79 38.39 0.98 12.27
N TYR A 80 37.85 1.94 11.54
CA TYR A 80 38.30 2.18 10.17
C TYR A 80 39.13 3.46 10.19
N PRO A 81 40.39 3.41 9.75
CA PRO A 81 41.25 4.57 9.76
C PRO A 81 40.72 5.57 8.73
N LEU A 82 40.70 6.84 9.12
CA LEU A 82 40.54 8.00 8.26
C LEU A 82 41.78 8.21 7.35
N ASN A 83 42.43 7.14 6.89
CA ASN A 83 43.64 7.17 6.08
C ASN A 83 43.35 6.67 4.67
N CYS A 84 42.63 7.47 3.88
CA CYS A 84 42.75 7.39 2.43
C CYS A 84 44.09 8.07 2.05
N SER A 85 45.20 7.34 2.06
CA SER A 85 46.43 7.79 1.40
C SER A 85 46.42 7.31 -0.05
N CYS A 86 45.98 8.16 -1.00
CA CYS A 86 46.33 7.92 -2.42
C CYS A 86 47.81 8.30 -2.58
N ASN A 87 48.68 7.31 -2.74
CA ASN A 87 50.10 7.53 -3.03
C ASN A 87 50.24 7.95 -4.50
N ILE A 88 50.40 9.25 -4.76
CA ILE A 88 50.53 9.85 -6.12
C ILE A 88 51.96 9.65 -6.70
N SER A 89 52.75 8.75 -6.13
CA SER A 89 54.14 8.52 -6.55
C SER A 89 54.30 7.94 -7.97
N SER A 90 53.23 7.42 -8.59
CA SER A 90 53.27 6.89 -9.97
C SER A 90 52.98 7.93 -11.07
N ILE A 91 52.57 9.16 -10.75
CA ILE A 91 52.29 10.22 -11.74
C ILE A 91 53.49 11.16 -11.93
N LEU A 92 54.48 11.12 -11.03
CA LEU A 92 55.60 12.07 -10.99
C LEU A 92 56.80 11.73 -11.91
N ASN A 93 56.70 10.71 -12.77
CA ASN A 93 57.77 10.38 -13.73
C ASN A 93 57.49 10.85 -15.16
N ARG A 94 56.53 11.75 -15.39
CA ARG A 94 56.33 12.36 -16.71
C ARG A 94 56.45 13.89 -16.63
N SER A 95 57.66 14.34 -16.93
CA SER A 95 58.06 15.71 -17.33
C SER A 95 56.91 16.72 -17.48
N ILE A 96 56.63 17.47 -16.43
CA ILE A 96 55.92 18.75 -16.54
C ILE A 96 56.78 19.80 -15.83
N THR A 97 57.17 20.78 -16.62
CA THR A 97 58.02 21.92 -16.29
C THR A 97 57.58 22.65 -15.01
N MET A 98 58.55 22.86 -14.12
CA MET A 98 58.49 23.65 -12.89
C MET A 98 58.13 25.13 -13.16
N LYS A 99 56.85 25.48 -13.28
CA LYS A 99 56.45 26.90 -13.13
C LYS A 99 55.06 27.22 -12.56
N ASN A 100 54.15 26.26 -12.34
CA ASN A 100 52.81 26.54 -11.79
C ASN A 100 52.47 25.76 -10.50
N MET A 101 53.43 25.68 -9.56
CA MET A 101 53.29 24.92 -8.31
C MET A 101 53.00 25.76 -7.05
N ASN A 102 52.67 27.06 -7.17
CA ASN A 102 52.42 27.91 -6.00
C ASN A 102 50.99 28.46 -5.88
N LEU A 103 50.08 28.18 -6.83
CA LEU A 103 48.76 28.81 -6.86
C LEU A 103 47.60 27.91 -6.36
N LEU A 104 47.88 26.64 -6.05
CA LEU A 104 46.85 25.66 -5.68
C LEU A 104 46.85 25.27 -4.18
N LEU A 105 47.78 25.82 -3.38
CA LEU A 105 47.98 25.44 -1.98
C LEU A 105 47.30 26.35 -0.93
N ASN A 106 46.69 27.48 -1.32
CA ASN A 106 46.30 28.52 -0.36
C ASN A 106 44.80 28.74 -0.08
N ASN A 107 43.87 27.90 -0.54
CA ASN A 107 42.47 28.00 -0.13
C ASN A 107 41.96 26.70 0.52
N SER A 108 42.22 26.60 1.82
CA SER A 108 41.72 25.58 2.73
C SER A 108 40.22 25.74 3.00
N SER A 109 39.38 24.85 2.47
CA SER A 109 38.12 24.38 3.09
C SER A 109 37.32 23.45 2.16
N PHE A 110 37.88 22.30 1.78
CA PHE A 110 37.09 21.23 1.15
C PHE A 110 37.14 19.94 1.98
N LYS A 111 35.98 19.59 2.57
CA LYS A 111 35.69 18.27 3.15
C LYS A 111 35.60 17.27 2.00
N TYR A 112 36.57 16.38 1.87
CA TYR A 112 36.50 15.26 0.93
C TYR A 112 35.86 14.03 1.60
N SER A 113 34.84 13.45 0.95
CA SER A 113 34.54 12.03 1.06
C SER A 113 35.39 11.29 0.03
N CYS A 114 35.97 10.13 0.38
CA CYS A 114 36.80 9.37 -0.55
C CYS A 114 35.96 8.96 -1.79
N TYR A 115 36.24 9.57 -2.94
CA TYR A 115 35.73 9.17 -4.25
C TYR A 115 36.91 8.69 -5.10
N ASN A 116 36.76 7.51 -5.70
CA ASN A 116 37.58 6.88 -6.74
C ASN A 116 38.86 7.60 -7.20
N CYS A 117 40.02 7.04 -6.83
CA CYS A 117 41.23 7.14 -7.63
C CYS A 117 41.04 6.24 -8.88
N THR A 118 40.37 6.75 -9.94
CA THR A 118 40.33 6.11 -11.27
C THR A 118 40.50 7.15 -12.37
N SER A 119 41.67 7.18 -13.01
CA SER A 119 41.83 7.75 -14.34
C SER A 119 41.94 6.60 -15.34
N SER A 120 40.97 6.55 -16.24
CA SER A 120 40.98 5.91 -17.56
C SER A 120 42.30 5.27 -18.03
N THR A 121 42.30 3.95 -18.22
CA THR A 121 42.73 3.29 -19.47
C THR A 121 42.28 1.82 -19.45
N SER A 122 41.64 1.45 -20.56
CA SER A 122 41.14 0.14 -20.90
C SER A 122 42.26 -0.88 -21.10
N SER A 123 41.90 -2.16 -20.86
CA SER A 123 42.57 -3.41 -21.23
C SER A 123 43.65 -3.95 -20.28
N LEU A 124 43.48 -5.23 -19.93
CA LEU A 124 44.40 -6.13 -19.20
C LEU A 124 44.34 -6.09 -17.66
N LEU A 125 43.30 -6.74 -17.10
CA LEU A 125 43.42 -7.66 -15.96
C LEU A 125 42.07 -8.35 -15.73
N GLN A 126 41.87 -9.40 -16.54
CA GLN A 126 40.86 -10.43 -16.30
C GLN A 126 41.47 -11.41 -15.28
N ASN A 127 40.68 -11.84 -14.31
CA ASN A 127 40.96 -12.87 -13.30
C ASN A 127 41.58 -12.37 -11.98
N ASN A 128 40.74 -11.75 -11.15
CA ASN A 128 40.58 -12.14 -9.76
C ASN A 128 39.26 -11.53 -9.25
N SER A 129 38.38 -12.35 -8.71
CA SER A 129 37.13 -11.94 -8.08
C SER A 129 37.43 -11.13 -6.83
N ILE A 130 37.65 -9.83 -7.00
CA ILE A 130 37.61 -8.86 -5.92
C ILE A 130 36.14 -8.74 -5.54
N THR A 131 35.74 -9.50 -4.52
CA THR A 131 34.55 -9.20 -3.74
C THR A 131 34.75 -7.79 -3.18
N ILE A 132 34.13 -6.80 -3.82
CA ILE A 132 33.96 -5.47 -3.26
C ILE A 132 33.24 -5.68 -1.92
N PRO A 133 33.87 -5.43 -0.76
CA PRO A 133 33.14 -5.47 0.49
C PRO A 133 32.06 -4.40 0.37
N ASN A 134 30.81 -4.79 0.62
CA ASN A 134 29.66 -3.89 0.65
C ASN A 134 30.03 -2.64 1.45
N ASP A 135 30.20 -1.52 0.74
CA ASP A 135 30.45 -0.22 1.35
C ASP A 135 29.13 0.30 1.93
N GLY A 136 28.73 -0.34 3.02
CA GLY A 136 27.68 0.07 3.91
C GLY A 136 28.30 0.02 5.29
N THR A 137 28.79 1.17 5.76
CA THR A 137 29.20 1.35 7.15
C THR A 137 28.09 0.76 8.04
N GLN A 138 28.38 -0.37 8.67
CA GLN A 138 27.46 -1.06 9.57
C GLN A 138 27.36 -0.21 10.84
N LEU A 139 26.48 0.79 10.78
CA LEU A 139 26.30 1.70 11.89
C LEU A 139 25.52 0.99 13.01
N PRO A 140 25.97 1.13 14.26
CA PRO A 140 25.28 0.55 15.41
C PRO A 140 23.86 1.09 15.56
N ASN A 141 22.99 0.26 16.12
CA ASN A 141 21.65 0.63 16.61
C ASN A 141 20.63 1.13 15.57
N LYS A 142 20.97 1.14 14.28
CA LYS A 142 20.02 1.50 13.20
C LYS A 142 18.76 0.62 13.20
N ALA A 143 18.96 -0.70 13.33
CA ALA A 143 17.87 -1.67 13.33
C ALA A 143 16.93 -1.48 14.53
N LEU A 144 17.48 -1.31 15.73
CA LEU A 144 16.71 -1.10 16.96
C LEU A 144 15.89 0.21 16.89
N LEU A 145 16.51 1.30 16.45
CA LEU A 145 15.81 2.58 16.30
C LEU A 145 14.66 2.49 15.28
N SER A 146 14.88 1.78 14.17
CA SER A 146 13.83 1.55 13.18
C SER A 146 12.65 0.74 13.74
N LEU A 147 12.92 -0.22 14.64
CA LEU A 147 11.89 -0.99 15.34
C LEU A 147 11.10 -0.11 16.32
N ILE A 148 11.79 0.74 17.10
CA ILE A 148 11.16 1.67 18.04
C ILE A 148 10.25 2.65 17.30
N ILE A 149 10.71 3.22 16.19
CA ILE A 149 9.91 4.16 15.39
C ILE A 149 8.69 3.45 14.78
N LEU A 150 8.87 2.25 14.20
CA LEU A 150 7.78 1.49 13.58
C LEU A 150 6.68 1.16 14.61
N LEU A 151 7.05 0.54 15.73
CA LEU A 151 6.10 0.18 16.79
C LEU A 151 5.53 1.44 17.47
N GLY A 152 6.36 2.46 17.66
CA GLY A 152 5.97 3.75 18.24
C GLY A 152 4.91 4.46 17.41
N THR A 153 5.07 4.56 16.09
CA THR A 153 4.06 5.18 15.21
C THR A 153 2.75 4.39 15.24
N CYS A 154 2.81 3.06 15.20
CA CYS A 154 1.62 2.23 15.30
C CYS A 154 0.91 2.39 16.65
N PHE A 155 1.66 2.31 17.75
CA PHE A 155 1.14 2.46 19.11
C PHE A 155 0.50 3.82 19.32
N MET A 156 1.18 4.91 18.91
CA MET A 156 0.65 6.26 19.05
C MET A 156 -0.62 6.46 18.22
N SER A 157 -0.64 5.91 16.99
CA SER A 157 -1.85 5.95 16.15
C SER A 157 -3.02 5.23 16.81
N LEU A 158 -2.80 4.03 17.37
CA LEU A 158 -3.83 3.29 18.13
C LEU A 158 -4.25 4.01 19.42
N ALA A 159 -3.31 4.66 20.12
CA ALA A 159 -3.59 5.39 21.36
C ALA A 159 -4.44 6.63 21.09
N LEU A 160 -4.05 7.48 20.13
CA LEU A 160 -4.84 8.64 19.68
C LEU A 160 -6.19 8.21 19.11
N LYS A 161 -6.25 6.99 18.55
CA LYS A 161 -7.52 6.40 18.13
C LYS A 161 -8.42 6.03 19.29
N ARG A 162 -7.88 5.31 20.30
CA ARG A 162 -8.60 4.97 21.54
C ARG A 162 -8.99 6.20 22.34
N PHE A 163 -8.22 7.29 22.22
CA PHE A 163 -8.51 8.57 22.84
C PHE A 163 -9.89 9.11 22.45
N ARG A 164 -10.42 8.74 21.26
CA ARG A 164 -11.80 9.04 20.87
C ARG A 164 -12.84 8.61 21.91
N ARG A 165 -12.58 7.56 22.69
CA ARG A 165 -13.49 7.04 23.72
C ARG A 165 -13.10 7.46 25.13
N SER A 166 -12.00 8.19 25.27
CA SER A 166 -11.55 8.64 26.58
C SER A 166 -12.55 9.64 27.18
N ASN A 167 -12.58 9.66 28.51
CA ASN A 167 -13.32 10.64 29.29
C ASN A 167 -12.53 11.95 29.46
N PHE A 168 -11.29 12.00 28.95
CA PHE A 168 -10.46 13.21 28.97
C PHE A 168 -10.79 14.13 27.77
N PHE A 169 -10.83 15.45 28.02
CA PHE A 169 -11.17 16.54 27.08
C PHE A 169 -12.62 16.60 26.59
N GLY A 170 -13.00 17.78 26.06
CA GLY A 170 -14.30 17.97 25.41
C GLY A 170 -14.44 17.17 24.12
N ARG A 171 -15.69 16.83 23.76
CA ARG A 171 -16.04 15.98 22.60
C ARG A 171 -15.37 16.43 21.29
N THR A 172 -15.37 17.73 21.02
CA THR A 172 -14.82 18.30 19.78
C THR A 172 -13.33 18.05 19.66
N THR A 173 -12.55 18.37 20.70
CA THR A 173 -11.09 18.16 20.74
C THR A 173 -10.74 16.69 20.64
N ARG A 174 -11.50 15.83 21.33
CA ARG A 174 -11.31 14.37 21.30
C ARG A 174 -11.54 13.79 19.90
N GLN A 175 -12.56 14.29 19.19
CA GLN A 175 -12.87 13.89 17.82
C GLN A 175 -11.78 14.35 16.85
N THR A 176 -11.39 15.63 16.88
CA THR A 176 -10.35 16.16 15.99
C THR A 176 -9.00 15.50 16.20
N LEU A 177 -8.59 15.28 17.46
CA LEU A 177 -7.34 14.60 17.77
C LEU A 177 -7.32 13.16 17.26
N SER A 178 -8.46 12.48 17.32
CA SER A 178 -8.59 11.12 16.80
C SER A 178 -8.62 11.07 15.26
N ASP A 179 -9.27 12.04 14.61
CA ASP A 179 -9.31 12.14 13.14
C ASP A 179 -7.92 12.43 12.55
N PHE A 180 -7.13 13.31 13.19
CA PHE A 180 -5.74 13.60 12.80
C PHE A 180 -4.71 12.65 13.41
N GLY A 181 -5.14 11.60 14.13
CA GLY A 181 -4.27 10.76 14.95
C GLY A 181 -3.08 10.17 14.20
N MET A 182 -3.29 9.68 12.97
CA MET A 182 -2.21 9.12 12.14
C MET A 182 -1.17 10.19 11.74
N THR A 183 -1.63 11.37 11.34
CA THR A 183 -0.77 12.50 10.95
C THR A 183 0.04 13.00 12.15
N ILE A 184 -0.59 13.13 13.31
CA ILE A 184 0.08 13.54 14.55
C ILE A 184 1.12 12.49 14.96
N ALA A 185 0.77 11.20 14.95
CA ALA A 185 1.70 10.12 15.26
C ALA A 185 2.93 10.12 14.32
N LEU A 186 2.73 10.38 13.02
CA LEU A 186 3.82 10.53 12.06
C LEU A 186 4.72 11.70 12.42
N ILE A 187 4.16 12.89 12.65
CA ILE A 187 4.92 14.09 12.99
C ILE A 187 5.71 13.88 14.29
N CYS A 188 5.09 13.32 15.33
CA CYS A 188 5.76 13.02 16.59
C CYS A 188 6.96 12.08 16.40
N MET A 189 6.82 11.02 15.60
CA MET A 189 7.90 10.05 15.37
C MET A 189 9.00 10.59 14.44
N VAL A 190 8.66 11.47 13.50
CA VAL A 190 9.64 12.24 12.71
C VAL A 190 10.44 13.17 13.62
N LEU A 191 9.78 13.90 14.53
CA LEU A 191 10.46 14.77 15.49
C LEU A 191 11.37 13.97 16.42
N PHE A 192 10.90 12.81 16.90
CA PHE A 192 11.71 11.89 17.71
C PHE A 192 12.98 11.41 16.98
N ASP A 193 12.87 10.98 15.71
CA ASP A 193 14.01 10.62 14.88
C ASP A 193 15.01 11.78 14.70
N MET A 194 14.50 12.99 14.50
CA MET A 194 15.32 14.20 14.35
C MET A 194 16.06 14.57 15.65
N LEU A 195 15.41 14.42 16.81
CA LEU A 195 16.03 14.66 18.12
C LEU A 195 17.16 13.65 18.39
N ILE A 196 16.93 12.37 18.10
CA ILE A 196 17.96 11.33 18.25
C ILE A 196 19.11 11.57 17.28
N THR A 197 18.82 11.91 16.02
CA THR A 197 19.85 12.22 15.02
C THR A 197 20.71 13.41 15.47
N LYS A 198 20.11 14.44 16.07
CA LYS A 198 20.85 15.60 16.60
C LYS A 198 21.78 15.21 17.76
N ASN A 199 21.29 14.39 18.69
CA ASN A 199 22.07 13.95 19.85
C ASN A 199 23.18 12.96 19.47
N ALA A 200 22.99 12.19 18.41
CA ALA A 200 23.94 11.19 17.90
C ALA A 200 24.98 11.77 16.91
N GLY A 201 25.24 13.08 16.94
CA GLY A 201 26.28 13.72 16.11
C GLY A 201 25.88 13.96 14.64
N GLY A 202 24.60 13.93 14.31
CA GLY A 202 24.09 14.30 12.98
C GLY A 202 24.10 13.20 11.92
N HIS A 203 24.60 12.00 12.25
CA HIS A 203 24.51 10.85 11.36
C HIS A 203 23.09 10.28 11.38
N SER A 204 22.43 10.16 10.22
CA SER A 204 21.10 9.56 10.15
C SER A 204 21.16 8.05 10.44
N LEU A 205 20.61 7.64 11.59
CA LEU A 205 20.50 6.23 11.98
C LEU A 205 19.35 5.49 11.28
N THR A 206 18.43 6.22 10.65
CA THR A 206 17.26 5.64 9.99
C THR A 206 17.31 5.79 8.47
N GLN A 207 16.71 4.83 7.77
CA GLN A 207 16.48 4.94 6.34
C GLN A 207 15.35 5.95 6.08
N LYS A 208 15.66 7.01 5.32
CA LYS A 208 14.71 8.08 4.98
C LYS A 208 14.18 7.95 3.56
N ILE A 209 13.06 8.59 3.26
CA ILE A 209 12.45 8.55 1.93
C ILE A 209 13.38 9.23 0.91
N THR A 210 13.66 8.51 -0.18
CA THR A 210 14.44 9.05 -1.31
C THR A 210 13.50 9.63 -2.36
N VAL A 211 13.43 10.96 -2.44
CA VAL A 211 12.68 11.68 -3.48
C VAL A 211 13.68 12.25 -4.50
N PRO A 212 13.49 12.09 -5.83
CA PRO A 212 14.37 12.72 -6.83
C PRO A 212 14.24 14.25 -6.84
N ASN A 213 15.32 14.97 -7.16
CA ASN A 213 15.30 16.45 -7.25
C ASN A 213 14.61 16.97 -8.53
N SER A 214 14.54 16.15 -9.57
CA SER A 214 13.99 16.54 -10.88
C SER A 214 13.09 15.45 -11.41
N ILE A 215 12.04 15.87 -12.10
CA ILE A 215 11.14 14.98 -12.84
C ILE A 215 11.90 14.53 -14.09
N ARG A 216 12.08 13.22 -14.28
CA ARG A 216 12.74 12.65 -15.46
C ARG A 216 11.90 11.49 -16.00
N PRO A 217 11.92 11.24 -17.32
CA PRO A 217 11.27 10.07 -17.91
C PRO A 217 11.79 8.77 -17.29
N SER A 218 10.94 7.74 -17.26
CA SER A 218 11.29 6.45 -16.63
C SER A 218 12.40 5.69 -17.37
N ASP A 219 12.54 5.95 -18.68
CA ASP A 219 13.59 5.39 -19.52
C ASP A 219 14.78 6.36 -19.60
N ARG A 220 15.91 5.99 -18.97
CA ARG A 220 17.11 6.84 -18.95
C ARG A 220 17.78 6.94 -20.32
N GLU A 221 17.61 5.94 -21.18
CA GLU A 221 18.23 5.88 -22.51
C GLU A 221 17.47 6.74 -23.53
N ARG A 222 16.23 7.15 -23.20
CA ARG A 222 15.33 7.90 -24.09
C ARG A 222 15.52 9.42 -24.06
N GLY A 223 16.31 9.95 -23.14
CA GLY A 223 16.47 11.40 -22.97
C GLY A 223 15.19 12.09 -22.46
N ASN A 224 14.85 13.28 -22.98
CA ASN A 224 13.76 14.14 -22.49
C ASN A 224 12.36 13.86 -23.10
N THR A 225 12.22 12.87 -23.99
CA THR A 225 10.92 12.58 -24.63
C THR A 225 10.04 11.71 -23.73
N TRP A 226 8.87 12.24 -23.38
CA TRP A 226 7.87 11.60 -22.50
C TRP A 226 6.97 10.59 -23.22
N LEU A 227 6.69 10.79 -24.51
CA LEU A 227 5.80 9.93 -25.28
C LEU A 227 6.55 8.69 -25.80
N ILE A 228 5.94 7.51 -25.66
CA ILE A 228 6.43 6.28 -26.26
C ILE A 228 5.91 6.18 -27.70
N SER A 229 6.79 6.36 -28.69
CA SER A 229 6.42 6.15 -30.08
C SER A 229 6.39 4.65 -30.41
N PRO A 230 5.23 4.07 -30.76
CA PRO A 230 5.13 2.63 -31.06
C PRO A 230 5.87 2.21 -32.34
N LEU A 231 6.20 3.16 -33.22
CA LEU A 231 6.86 2.93 -34.51
C LEU A 231 8.39 3.14 -34.49
N ARG A 232 8.98 3.57 -33.37
CA ARG A 232 10.42 3.93 -33.34
C ARG A 232 11.34 2.72 -33.45
N GLU A 233 10.95 1.61 -32.83
CA GLU A 233 11.64 0.32 -32.93
C GLU A 233 10.62 -0.72 -33.39
N ARG A 234 10.94 -1.46 -34.46
CA ARG A 234 10.05 -2.50 -34.98
C ARG A 234 10.16 -3.74 -34.10
N LEU A 235 9.09 -4.04 -33.36
CA LEU A 235 8.94 -5.34 -32.70
C LEU A 235 8.51 -6.40 -33.72
N PRO A 236 8.90 -7.67 -33.55
CA PRO A 236 8.37 -8.75 -34.37
C PRO A 236 6.84 -8.84 -34.20
N PHE A 237 6.12 -9.05 -35.30
CA PHE A 237 4.65 -8.96 -35.35
C PHE A 237 3.94 -9.82 -34.28
N TRP A 238 4.48 -11.01 -33.99
CA TRP A 238 3.94 -11.90 -32.97
C TRP A 238 3.89 -11.27 -31.57
N VAL A 239 4.80 -10.36 -31.22
CA VAL A 239 4.83 -9.72 -29.89
C VAL A 239 3.63 -8.82 -29.66
N TYR A 240 3.12 -8.14 -30.70
CA TYR A 240 1.93 -7.32 -30.59
C TYR A 240 0.70 -8.17 -30.22
N PHE A 241 0.55 -9.36 -30.80
CA PHE A 241 -0.52 -10.30 -30.46
C PHE A 241 -0.27 -11.03 -29.13
N ALA A 242 0.96 -11.45 -28.87
CA ALA A 242 1.33 -12.11 -27.61
C ALA A 242 1.11 -11.19 -26.39
N SER A 243 1.19 -9.86 -26.57
CA SER A 243 0.86 -8.86 -25.54
C SER A 243 -0.61 -8.88 -25.12
N SER A 244 -1.51 -9.49 -25.91
CA SER A 244 -2.91 -9.68 -25.54
C SER A 244 -3.08 -10.60 -24.33
N PHE A 245 -2.21 -11.60 -24.15
CA PHE A 245 -2.32 -12.55 -23.04
C PHE A 245 -2.17 -11.89 -21.65
N PRO A 246 -1.07 -11.16 -21.35
CA PRO A 246 -0.99 -10.41 -20.09
C PRO A 246 -2.05 -9.31 -19.99
N ALA A 247 -2.52 -8.75 -21.12
CA ALA A 247 -3.57 -7.75 -21.10
C ALA A 247 -4.91 -8.30 -20.60
N ILE A 248 -5.31 -9.52 -20.98
CA ILE A 248 -6.51 -10.19 -20.43
C ILE A 248 -6.38 -10.34 -18.90
N LEU A 249 -5.21 -10.74 -18.43
CA LEU A 249 -4.97 -10.88 -16.99
C LEU A 249 -5.18 -9.55 -16.26
N ILE A 250 -4.57 -8.48 -16.79
CA ILE A 250 -4.65 -7.15 -16.20
C ILE A 250 -6.08 -6.60 -16.28
N SER A 251 -6.81 -6.82 -17.39
CA SER A 251 -8.20 -6.37 -17.51
C SER A 251 -9.10 -7.04 -16.49
N VAL A 252 -8.91 -8.35 -16.22
CA VAL A 252 -9.65 -9.06 -15.16
C VAL A 252 -9.30 -8.49 -13.79
N VAL A 253 -8.03 -8.29 -13.46
CA VAL A 253 -7.61 -7.67 -12.19
C VAL A 253 -8.29 -6.32 -12.00
N LEU A 254 -8.22 -5.46 -13.01
CA LEU A 254 -8.74 -4.11 -12.95
C LEU A 254 -10.26 -4.10 -12.82
N PHE A 255 -10.95 -4.97 -13.55
CA PHE A 255 -12.39 -5.15 -13.41
C PHE A 255 -12.74 -5.47 -11.96
N PHE A 256 -12.09 -6.47 -11.37
CA PHE A 256 -12.38 -6.86 -9.98
C PHE A 256 -12.01 -5.77 -8.98
N GLU A 257 -10.83 -5.16 -9.08
CA GLU A 257 -10.44 -4.11 -8.14
C GLU A 257 -11.37 -2.90 -8.22
N VAL A 258 -11.68 -2.40 -9.43
CA VAL A 258 -12.60 -1.25 -9.57
C VAL A 258 -13.98 -1.61 -9.06
N GLU A 259 -14.55 -2.74 -9.46
CA GLU A 259 -15.92 -3.10 -9.08
C GLU A 259 -16.05 -3.45 -7.59
N LEU A 260 -15.09 -4.18 -7.01
CA LEU A 260 -15.07 -4.46 -5.57
C LEU A 260 -14.95 -3.16 -4.76
N THR A 261 -14.12 -2.21 -5.20
CA THR A 261 -14.05 -0.91 -4.52
C THR A 261 -15.35 -0.12 -4.62
N SER A 262 -16.03 -0.17 -5.76
CA SER A 262 -17.32 0.48 -5.96
C SER A 262 -18.42 -0.14 -5.10
N ILE A 263 -18.50 -1.47 -5.03
CA ILE A 263 -19.44 -2.18 -4.13
C ILE A 263 -19.15 -1.80 -2.69
N MET A 264 -17.89 -1.82 -2.28
CA MET A 264 -17.49 -1.53 -0.92
C MET A 264 -17.89 -0.11 -0.47
N ILE A 265 -17.74 0.88 -1.34
CA ILE A 265 -18.21 2.25 -1.09
C ILE A 265 -19.75 2.29 -1.06
N GLN A 266 -20.42 1.51 -1.89
CA GLN A 266 -21.88 1.49 -1.93
C GLN A 266 -22.51 0.81 -0.72
N THR A 267 -21.95 -0.30 -0.23
CA THR A 267 -22.38 -0.93 1.02
C THR A 267 -22.30 0.07 2.18
N LYS A 268 -21.29 0.96 2.19
CA LYS A 268 -21.19 2.08 3.14
C LYS A 268 -22.32 3.09 2.99
N LEU A 269 -22.60 3.48 1.75
CA LEU A 269 -23.64 4.45 1.44
C LEU A 269 -25.05 3.89 1.68
N LYS A 270 -25.28 2.59 1.50
CA LYS A 270 -26.57 1.91 1.74
C LYS A 270 -27.01 2.01 3.20
N CYS A 271 -26.07 1.97 4.15
CA CYS A 271 -26.34 2.25 5.57
C CYS A 271 -26.87 3.68 5.82
N VAL A 272 -26.61 4.63 4.91
CA VAL A 272 -27.08 6.02 4.97
C VAL A 272 -28.37 6.21 4.18
N TYR A 273 -28.51 5.55 3.03
CA TYR A 273 -29.66 5.70 2.14
C TYR A 273 -30.95 5.04 2.64
N THR A 274 -30.95 4.35 3.79
CA THR A 274 -32.21 3.99 4.48
C THR A 274 -33.07 5.21 4.86
N THR A 275 -32.53 6.43 4.81
CA THR A 275 -33.23 7.68 5.15
C THR A 275 -33.37 8.70 4.02
N LYS A 276 -32.73 8.56 2.84
CA LYS A 276 -32.83 9.50 1.69
C LYS A 276 -32.62 8.84 0.32
N PRO A 277 -33.23 9.38 -0.77
CA PRO A 277 -33.14 8.79 -2.11
C PRO A 277 -31.73 8.87 -2.74
N ILE A 278 -31.50 7.89 -3.60
CA ILE A 278 -30.21 7.45 -4.16
C ILE A 278 -29.71 8.42 -5.24
N LYS A 279 -28.47 8.90 -5.12
CA LYS A 279 -27.73 9.43 -6.28
C LYS A 279 -27.21 8.24 -7.10
N GLY A 280 -27.41 8.26 -8.41
CA GLY A 280 -27.00 7.17 -9.30
C GLY A 280 -25.49 6.90 -9.26
N THR A 281 -25.12 5.62 -9.37
CA THR A 281 -23.73 5.14 -9.42
C THR A 281 -23.37 4.76 -10.86
N GLY A 282 -22.10 4.90 -11.22
CA GLY A 282 -21.63 4.81 -12.61
C GLY A 282 -20.62 3.70 -12.85
N TYR A 283 -20.96 2.45 -12.52
CA TYR A 283 -20.04 1.30 -12.62
C TYR A 283 -19.35 1.16 -13.99
N HIS A 284 -20.13 1.19 -15.07
CA HIS A 284 -19.61 1.13 -16.44
C HIS A 284 -18.70 2.31 -16.79
N LEU A 285 -19.02 3.50 -16.28
CA LEU A 285 -18.22 4.70 -16.53
C LEU A 285 -16.89 4.62 -15.78
N ASP A 286 -16.90 4.15 -14.53
CA ASP A 286 -15.71 4.06 -13.69
C ASP A 286 -14.67 3.11 -14.28
N ILE A 287 -15.10 1.93 -14.76
CA ILE A 287 -14.18 0.98 -15.41
C ILE A 287 -13.71 1.49 -16.78
N LEU A 288 -14.56 2.17 -17.55
CA LEU A 288 -14.17 2.75 -18.83
C LEU A 288 -13.10 3.84 -18.62
N ILE A 289 -13.30 4.72 -17.63
CA ILE A 289 -12.31 5.76 -17.27
C ILE A 289 -11.00 5.11 -16.83
N ALA A 290 -11.05 4.06 -16.01
CA ALA A 290 -9.85 3.32 -15.61
C ALA A 290 -9.09 2.76 -16.83
N GLY A 291 -9.81 2.15 -17.78
CA GLY A 291 -9.23 1.64 -19.02
C GLY A 291 -8.59 2.72 -19.90
N VAL A 292 -9.23 3.89 -20.03
CA VAL A 292 -8.67 5.03 -20.77
C VAL A 292 -7.42 5.58 -20.09
N LEU A 293 -7.43 5.73 -18.76
CA LEU A 293 -6.28 6.19 -17.99
C LEU A 293 -5.08 5.24 -18.10
N ILE A 294 -5.31 3.93 -18.21
CA ILE A 294 -4.24 2.95 -18.43
C ILE A 294 -3.61 3.07 -19.82
N SER A 295 -4.41 3.38 -20.84
CA SER A 295 -3.90 3.69 -22.18
C SER A 295 -3.04 4.94 -22.16
N ILE A 296 -3.54 6.02 -21.56
CA ILE A 296 -2.81 7.29 -21.40
C ILE A 296 -1.50 7.06 -20.63
N ASN A 297 -1.54 6.37 -19.48
CA ASN A 297 -0.35 6.07 -18.71
C ASN A 297 0.64 5.19 -19.49
N GLY A 298 0.14 4.23 -20.29
CA GLY A 298 0.95 3.44 -21.20
C GLY A 298 1.68 4.30 -22.23
N LEU A 299 1.00 5.28 -22.83
CA LEU A 299 1.57 6.23 -23.81
C LEU A 299 2.67 7.11 -23.23
N PHE A 300 2.61 7.45 -21.95
CA PHE A 300 3.63 8.22 -21.25
C PHE A 300 4.66 7.37 -20.49
N GLY A 301 4.54 6.03 -20.52
CA GLY A 301 5.40 5.13 -19.74
C GLY A 301 5.19 5.20 -18.23
N LEU A 302 4.07 5.75 -17.79
CA LEU A 302 3.68 5.86 -16.40
C LEU A 302 3.16 4.52 -15.86
N PRO A 303 3.21 4.30 -14.53
CA PRO A 303 2.60 3.14 -13.91
C PRO A 303 1.10 3.07 -14.18
N TRP A 304 0.56 1.86 -14.30
CA TRP A 304 -0.89 1.66 -14.32
C TRP A 304 -1.45 1.95 -12.93
N ILE A 305 -2.63 2.54 -12.88
CA ILE A 305 -3.29 2.96 -11.64
C ILE A 305 -4.66 2.28 -11.62
N CYS A 306 -5.04 1.78 -10.45
CA CYS A 306 -6.34 1.18 -10.15
C CYS A 306 -6.98 1.89 -8.96
N ALA A 307 -8.28 1.63 -8.75
CA ALA A 307 -8.97 2.08 -7.56
C ALA A 307 -8.34 1.42 -6.32
N ALA A 308 -8.15 2.20 -5.24
CA ALA A 308 -7.49 1.73 -4.04
C ALA A 308 -8.50 1.58 -2.88
N PRO A 309 -8.89 0.34 -2.53
CA PRO A 309 -9.95 0.07 -1.55
C PRO A 309 -9.76 0.80 -0.21
N VAL A 310 -8.64 0.56 0.47
CA VAL A 310 -8.35 1.15 1.80
C VAL A 310 -8.40 2.68 1.77
N ARG A 311 -7.84 3.28 0.70
CA ARG A 311 -7.78 4.74 0.57
C ARG A 311 -9.15 5.34 0.27
N SER A 312 -9.92 4.73 -0.61
CA SER A 312 -11.26 5.20 -0.96
C SER A 312 -12.21 5.13 0.24
N ILE A 313 -12.15 4.06 1.03
CA ILE A 313 -12.84 3.97 2.31
C ILE A 313 -12.40 5.10 3.24
N ALA A 314 -11.10 5.27 3.46
CA ALA A 314 -10.58 6.27 4.39
C ALA A 314 -10.98 7.71 3.97
N HIS A 315 -11.16 7.95 2.67
CA HIS A 315 -11.67 9.21 2.15
C HIS A 315 -13.16 9.39 2.40
N VAL A 316 -13.99 8.38 2.14
CA VAL A 316 -15.43 8.41 2.48
C VAL A 316 -15.63 8.59 3.99
N ALA A 317 -14.72 8.06 4.81
CA ALA A 317 -14.66 8.25 6.24
C ALA A 317 -14.64 9.70 6.68
N SER A 318 -13.71 10.46 6.10
CA SER A 318 -13.46 11.83 6.53
C SER A 318 -14.60 12.76 6.08
N LEU A 319 -15.41 12.31 5.13
CA LEU A 319 -16.60 12.99 4.64
C LEU A 319 -17.90 12.58 5.36
N SER A 320 -17.83 11.60 6.26
CA SER A 320 -18.99 11.06 6.98
C SER A 320 -19.34 11.92 8.20
N ARG A 321 -20.62 12.25 8.38
CA ARG A 321 -21.13 13.04 9.51
C ARG A 321 -22.10 12.22 10.35
N TYR A 322 -21.71 11.99 11.60
CA TYR A 322 -22.52 11.30 12.60
C TYR A 322 -23.44 12.24 13.37
N SER A 323 -24.53 11.68 13.89
CA SER A 323 -25.52 12.40 14.69
C SER A 323 -24.97 12.86 16.04
N LYS A 324 -25.32 14.10 16.39
CA LYS A 324 -24.81 14.81 17.57
C LYS A 324 -25.70 14.61 18.79
N THR A 325 -26.99 14.39 18.59
CA THR A 325 -28.04 14.37 19.62
C THR A 325 -28.65 12.98 19.70
N HIS A 326 -28.24 12.24 20.72
CA HIS A 326 -28.78 10.95 21.06
C HIS A 326 -29.10 10.97 22.54
N ALA A 327 -30.21 10.35 22.94
CA ALA A 327 -30.47 10.09 24.35
C ALA A 327 -29.30 9.25 24.91
N PRO A 328 -28.93 9.43 26.20
CA PRO A 328 -27.89 8.59 26.82
C PRO A 328 -28.25 7.10 26.62
N GLY A 329 -27.38 6.36 25.94
CA GLY A 329 -27.59 4.95 25.56
C GLY A 329 -27.93 4.71 24.07
N GLU A 330 -28.27 5.74 23.29
CA GLU A 330 -28.49 5.58 21.85
C GLU A 330 -27.20 5.81 21.03
N LYS A 331 -26.88 4.87 20.14
CA LYS A 331 -25.65 4.87 19.35
C LYS A 331 -25.66 5.97 18.28
N PRO A 332 -24.50 6.59 17.98
CA PRO A 332 -24.40 7.59 16.92
C PRO A 332 -24.76 7.00 15.56
N ARG A 333 -25.82 7.51 14.94
CA ARG A 333 -26.20 7.13 13.57
C ARG A 333 -25.48 8.00 12.56
N LEU A 334 -25.04 7.40 11.45
CA LEU A 334 -24.49 8.13 10.32
C LEU A 334 -25.63 8.90 9.63
N ILE A 335 -25.58 10.23 9.62
CA ILE A 335 -26.65 11.08 9.07
C ILE A 335 -26.44 11.30 7.57
N ASP A 336 -25.22 11.72 7.20
CA ASP A 336 -24.93 12.24 5.87
C ASP A 336 -23.47 11.98 5.51
N ILE A 337 -23.22 11.72 4.23
CA ILE A 337 -21.88 11.65 3.65
C ILE A 337 -21.78 12.80 2.65
N LYS A 338 -20.79 13.67 2.83
CA LYS A 338 -20.59 14.80 1.92
C LYS A 338 -19.93 14.34 0.63
N ASP A 339 -20.71 14.16 -0.43
CA ASP A 339 -20.16 13.95 -1.78
C ASP A 339 -19.42 15.19 -2.27
N GLN A 340 -18.09 15.13 -2.32
CA GLN A 340 -17.25 16.24 -2.75
C GLN A 340 -16.31 15.78 -3.88
N ARG A 341 -16.27 16.54 -4.98
CA ARG A 341 -15.28 16.34 -6.05
C ARG A 341 -13.95 17.03 -5.76
N LEU A 342 -14.01 18.16 -5.05
CA LEU A 342 -12.86 19.03 -4.80
C LEU A 342 -11.79 18.37 -3.91
N THR A 343 -12.17 17.52 -2.95
CA THR A 343 -11.21 16.89 -2.04
C THR A 343 -10.27 15.93 -2.77
N ASN A 344 -10.79 15.13 -3.70
CA ASN A 344 -9.95 14.24 -4.52
C ASN A 344 -9.03 15.03 -5.45
N ILE A 345 -9.56 16.08 -6.11
CA ILE A 345 -8.73 16.97 -6.94
C ILE A 345 -7.63 17.62 -6.09
N GLY A 346 -7.97 18.12 -4.90
CA GLY A 346 -7.03 18.72 -3.97
C GLY A 346 -5.94 17.77 -3.51
N VAL A 347 -6.28 16.52 -3.16
CA VAL A 347 -5.29 15.49 -2.78
C VAL A 347 -4.34 15.18 -3.94
N HIS A 348 -4.84 15.05 -5.17
CA HIS A 348 -3.99 14.78 -6.33
C HIS A 348 -3.10 15.97 -6.72
N ILE A 349 -3.60 17.21 -6.62
CA ILE A 349 -2.78 18.42 -6.77
C ILE A 349 -1.68 18.45 -5.71
N LEU A 350 -2.02 18.15 -4.44
CA LEU A 350 -1.07 18.15 -3.35
C LEU A 350 0.00 17.06 -3.53
N ILE A 351 -0.37 15.88 -4.04
CA ILE A 351 0.58 14.84 -4.46
C ILE A 351 1.54 15.38 -5.54
N GLY A 352 1.03 16.10 -6.54
CA GLY A 352 1.87 16.77 -7.55
C GLY A 352 2.82 17.81 -6.94
N CYS A 353 2.33 18.61 -5.99
CA CYS A 353 3.12 19.63 -5.30
C CYS A 353 4.18 19.06 -4.34
N THR A 354 4.17 17.76 -4.02
CA THR A 354 5.17 17.14 -3.14
C THR A 354 6.60 17.30 -3.62
N ILE A 355 6.80 17.52 -4.93
CA ILE A 355 8.12 17.76 -5.52
C ILE A 355 8.76 19.04 -4.97
N PHE A 356 7.97 20.10 -4.75
CA PHE A 356 8.44 21.33 -4.10
C PHE A 356 8.77 21.11 -2.62
N ALA A 357 8.10 20.15 -1.98
CA ALA A 357 8.31 19.77 -0.58
C ALA A 357 9.35 18.63 -0.40
N ALA A 358 10.14 18.29 -1.43
CA ALA A 358 11.08 17.16 -1.38
C ALA A 358 12.07 17.24 -0.19
N SER A 359 12.50 18.45 0.18
CA SER A 359 13.38 18.69 1.34
C SER A 359 12.74 18.31 2.69
N ILE A 360 11.42 18.43 2.80
CA ILE A 360 10.67 18.05 4.00
C ILE A 360 10.42 16.54 3.99
N ILE A 361 10.02 15.98 2.84
CA ILE A 361 9.69 14.55 2.71
C ILE A 361 10.92 13.67 2.96
N ARG A 362 12.11 14.12 2.55
CA ARG A 362 13.38 13.43 2.85
C ARG A 362 13.72 13.34 4.33
N LYS A 363 13.04 14.07 5.21
CA LYS A 363 13.23 13.94 6.67
C LYS A 363 12.42 12.80 7.27
N ILE A 364 11.43 12.27 6.55
CA ILE A 364 10.53 11.24 7.08
C ILE A 364 11.25 9.89 7.06
N PRO A 365 11.37 9.20 8.22
CA PRO A 365 11.93 7.86 8.27
C PRO A 365 10.94 6.86 7.69
N VAL A 366 11.42 5.97 6.82
CA VAL A 366 10.60 4.95 6.17
C VAL A 366 9.95 4.01 7.21
N ALA A 367 10.63 3.78 8.34
CA ALA A 367 10.10 3.00 9.46
C ALA A 367 8.77 3.55 10.02
N ALA A 368 8.59 4.88 10.08
CA ALA A 368 7.35 5.49 10.58
C ALA A 368 6.18 5.23 9.62
N LEU A 369 6.42 5.26 8.30
CA LEU A 369 5.39 4.91 7.32
C LEU A 369 4.94 3.45 7.44
N PHE A 370 5.88 2.54 7.68
CA PHE A 370 5.55 1.13 7.94
C PHE A 370 4.77 0.94 9.25
N GLY A 371 4.98 1.80 10.25
CA GLY A 371 4.12 1.84 11.45
C GLY A 371 2.68 2.25 11.15
N ILE A 372 2.46 3.17 10.20
CA ILE A 372 1.11 3.53 9.72
C ILE A 372 0.50 2.37 8.92
N PHE A 373 1.28 1.67 8.09
CA PHE A 373 0.79 0.49 7.37
C PHE A 373 0.39 -0.63 8.32
N LEU A 374 1.16 -0.86 9.39
CA LEU A 374 0.82 -1.81 10.44
C LEU A 374 -0.51 -1.41 11.13
N TYR A 375 -0.70 -0.13 11.43
CA TYR A 375 -1.96 0.40 11.96
C TYR A 375 -3.14 0.10 11.03
N PHE A 376 -3.01 0.34 9.72
CA PHE A 376 -4.06 0.00 8.75
C PHE A 376 -4.36 -1.50 8.73
N GLY A 377 -3.35 -2.37 8.83
CA GLY A 377 -3.56 -3.82 8.93
C GLY A 377 -4.40 -4.22 10.14
N ILE A 378 -4.06 -3.72 11.34
CA ILE A 378 -4.77 -4.04 12.59
C ILE A 378 -6.21 -3.55 12.56
N VAL A 379 -6.40 -2.31 12.13
CA VAL A 379 -7.71 -1.66 12.09
C VAL A 379 -8.60 -2.31 11.04
N SER A 380 -8.04 -2.71 9.89
CA SER A 380 -8.77 -3.39 8.84
C SER A 380 -9.29 -4.77 9.23
N ILE A 381 -8.52 -5.56 9.97
CA ILE A 381 -8.98 -6.88 10.46
C ILE A 381 -10.13 -6.69 11.45
N SER A 382 -9.95 -5.75 12.38
CA SER A 382 -10.90 -5.51 13.48
C SER A 382 -12.30 -5.11 13.00
N GLY A 383 -12.39 -4.48 11.83
CA GLY A 383 -13.66 -4.05 11.23
C GLY A 383 -14.42 -5.13 10.45
N THR A 384 -13.86 -6.31 10.21
CA THR A 384 -14.52 -7.38 9.41
C THR A 384 -15.50 -8.23 10.25
N GLN A 385 -16.63 -8.67 9.69
CA GLN A 385 -17.53 -9.61 10.38
C GLN A 385 -16.87 -11.00 10.47
N LEU A 386 -16.00 -11.38 9.52
CA LEU A 386 -15.11 -12.54 9.64
C LEU A 386 -14.32 -12.51 10.95
N PHE A 387 -13.64 -11.41 11.27
CA PHE A 387 -12.89 -11.29 12.53
C PHE A 387 -13.81 -11.31 13.76
N SER A 388 -14.99 -10.71 13.65
CA SER A 388 -15.99 -10.75 14.72
C SER A 388 -16.46 -12.18 14.98
N ARG A 389 -16.71 -12.98 13.94
CA ARG A 389 -17.06 -14.39 14.05
C ARG A 389 -15.91 -15.24 14.58
N LEU A 390 -14.68 -14.96 14.15
CA LEU A 390 -13.47 -15.59 14.67
C LEU A 390 -13.30 -15.30 16.16
N LYS A 391 -13.49 -14.06 16.60
CA LYS A 391 -13.47 -13.67 18.02
C LYS A 391 -14.54 -14.42 18.81
N MET A 392 -15.76 -14.55 18.27
CA MET A 392 -16.86 -15.25 18.93
C MET A 392 -16.69 -16.76 19.03
N MET A 393 -15.79 -17.36 18.24
CA MET A 393 -15.38 -18.76 18.42
C MET A 393 -14.66 -18.97 19.77
N PHE A 394 -13.95 -17.94 20.26
CA PHE A 394 -13.23 -17.98 21.53
C PHE A 394 -14.02 -17.40 22.71
N ILE A 395 -15.18 -16.77 22.44
CA ILE A 395 -16.06 -16.25 23.49
C ILE A 395 -17.10 -17.32 23.86
N PRO A 396 -17.27 -17.65 25.16
CA PRO A 396 -18.28 -18.61 25.56
C PRO A 396 -19.68 -18.08 25.24
N THR A 397 -20.59 -19.00 24.92
CA THR A 397 -21.94 -18.72 24.39
C THR A 397 -22.79 -17.78 25.24
N LYS A 398 -22.54 -17.75 26.56
CA LYS A 398 -23.19 -16.85 27.52
C LYS A 398 -22.95 -15.36 27.24
N TYR A 399 -21.82 -15.01 26.62
CA TYR A 399 -21.45 -13.62 26.32
C TYR A 399 -21.64 -13.27 24.84
N HIS A 400 -22.40 -14.08 24.10
CA HIS A 400 -22.70 -13.77 22.69
C HIS A 400 -23.67 -12.57 22.64
N PRO A 401 -23.38 -11.56 21.80
CA PRO A 401 -24.26 -10.41 21.63
C PRO A 401 -25.56 -10.83 20.91
N ASN A 402 -26.58 -9.99 21.02
CA ASN A 402 -27.89 -10.24 20.40
C ASN A 402 -27.89 -9.90 18.90
N VAL A 403 -27.16 -10.66 18.09
CA VAL A 403 -27.08 -10.49 16.63
C VAL A 403 -27.85 -11.60 15.87
N GLY A 404 -28.35 -11.27 14.67
CA GLY A 404 -29.31 -12.09 13.92
C GLY A 404 -28.77 -13.49 13.58
N TYR A 405 -27.54 -13.55 13.05
CA TYR A 405 -26.93 -14.83 12.67
C TYR A 405 -26.53 -15.70 13.88
N LEU A 406 -26.28 -15.11 15.06
CA LEU A 406 -26.01 -15.90 16.27
C LEU A 406 -27.26 -16.61 16.80
N ARG A 407 -28.44 -16.01 16.62
CA ARG A 407 -29.74 -16.57 17.06
C ARG A 407 -30.32 -17.57 16.06
N ARG A 408 -30.21 -17.29 14.75
CA ARG A 408 -30.93 -18.04 13.70
C ARG A 408 -30.17 -19.26 13.18
N ILE A 409 -28.85 -19.31 13.34
CA ILE A 409 -28.00 -20.36 12.75
C ILE A 409 -27.33 -21.19 13.84
N ARG A 410 -27.23 -22.51 13.63
CA ARG A 410 -26.55 -23.40 14.59
C ARG A 410 -25.03 -23.14 14.64
N GLN A 411 -24.44 -23.23 15.83
CA GLN A 411 -23.04 -22.85 16.08
C GLN A 411 -22.03 -23.57 15.17
N MET A 412 -22.16 -24.89 15.02
CA MET A 412 -21.26 -25.71 14.18
C MET A 412 -21.28 -25.26 12.72
N LYS A 413 -22.44 -24.84 12.19
CA LYS A 413 -22.55 -24.32 10.83
C LYS A 413 -21.84 -22.98 10.68
N ARG A 414 -21.92 -22.11 11.68
CA ARG A 414 -21.17 -20.84 11.69
C ARG A 414 -19.66 -21.08 11.68
N TYR A 415 -19.18 -22.01 12.51
CA TYR A 415 -17.76 -22.37 12.55
C TYR A 415 -17.28 -22.99 11.23
N ALA A 416 -18.09 -23.87 10.63
CA ALA A 416 -17.79 -24.45 9.32
C ALA A 416 -17.68 -23.36 8.24
N TYR A 417 -18.60 -22.40 8.21
CA TYR A 417 -18.55 -21.27 7.27
C TYR A 417 -17.28 -20.44 7.44
N THR A 418 -16.95 -20.04 8.68
CA THR A 418 -15.71 -19.28 8.94
C THR A 418 -14.45 -20.07 8.62
N PHE A 419 -14.46 -21.37 8.84
CA PHE A 419 -13.34 -22.24 8.50
C PHE A 419 -13.14 -22.30 6.98
N ILE A 420 -14.22 -22.47 6.21
CA ILE A 420 -14.17 -22.43 4.73
C ILE A 420 -13.60 -21.09 4.23
N GLN A 421 -14.02 -19.96 4.82
CA GLN A 421 -13.46 -18.64 4.48
C GLN A 421 -11.95 -18.55 4.75
N ILE A 422 -11.50 -18.99 5.92
CA ILE A 422 -10.07 -18.94 6.31
C ILE A 422 -9.24 -19.84 5.37
N VAL A 423 -9.74 -21.02 5.02
CA VAL A 423 -9.07 -21.93 4.07
C VAL A 423 -8.99 -21.28 2.68
N ALA A 424 -10.08 -20.68 2.19
CA ALA A 424 -10.10 -19.97 0.91
C ALA A 424 -9.12 -18.78 0.89
N ALA A 425 -9.08 -17.99 1.96
CA ALA A 425 -8.12 -16.89 2.11
C ALA A 425 -6.67 -17.39 2.18
N GLY A 426 -6.42 -18.48 2.92
CA GLY A 426 -5.11 -19.13 3.01
C GLY A 426 -4.61 -19.66 1.67
N LEU A 427 -5.49 -20.27 0.87
CA LEU A 427 -5.19 -20.71 -0.49
C LEU A 427 -4.78 -19.54 -1.39
N LEU A 428 -5.55 -18.44 -1.37
CA LEU A 428 -5.23 -17.23 -2.13
C LEU A 428 -3.91 -16.60 -1.68
N LEU A 429 -3.64 -16.58 -0.37
CA LEU A 429 -2.38 -16.07 0.18
C LEU A 429 -1.18 -16.93 -0.24
N ALA A 430 -1.32 -18.26 -0.21
CA ALA A 430 -0.27 -19.18 -0.64
C ALA A 430 0.10 -18.92 -2.11
N ILE A 431 -0.91 -18.80 -2.98
CA ILE A 431 -0.71 -18.56 -4.41
C ILE A 431 -0.04 -17.20 -4.65
N LYS A 432 -0.44 -16.17 -3.89
CA LYS A 432 0.18 -14.84 -3.96
C LYS A 432 1.67 -14.84 -3.64
N VAL A 433 2.14 -15.71 -2.74
CA VAL A 433 3.56 -15.81 -2.37
C VAL A 433 4.36 -16.64 -3.38
N THR A 434 3.72 -17.59 -4.07
CA THR A 434 4.37 -18.41 -5.10
C THR A 434 4.62 -17.66 -6.41
N SER A 435 5.45 -18.23 -7.29
CA SER A 435 5.67 -17.73 -8.66
C SER A 435 4.40 -17.71 -9.52
N PHE A 436 3.33 -18.40 -9.10
CA PHE A 436 2.02 -18.41 -9.74
C PHE A 436 1.11 -17.26 -9.30
N ALA A 437 1.66 -16.19 -8.71
CA ALA A 437 0.91 -15.02 -8.27
C ALA A 437 0.05 -14.38 -9.39
N PHE A 438 0.39 -14.59 -10.66
CA PHE A 438 -0.44 -14.15 -11.79
C PHE A 438 -1.82 -14.83 -11.83
N LEU A 439 -2.01 -15.99 -11.17
CA LEU A 439 -3.28 -16.72 -11.13
C LEU A 439 -4.24 -16.20 -10.03
N PHE A 440 -3.72 -15.41 -9.09
CA PHE A 440 -4.49 -14.80 -7.99
C PHE A 440 -5.84 -14.18 -8.43
N PRO A 441 -5.92 -13.39 -9.52
CA PRO A 441 -7.15 -12.72 -9.92
C PRO A 441 -8.23 -13.72 -10.37
N PHE A 442 -7.84 -14.78 -11.10
CA PHE A 442 -8.76 -15.82 -11.54
C PHE A 442 -9.36 -16.61 -10.39
N ILE A 443 -8.56 -16.89 -9.36
CA ILE A 443 -9.05 -17.63 -8.20
C ILE A 443 -9.97 -16.77 -7.35
N LEU A 444 -9.69 -15.46 -7.28
CA LEU A 444 -10.61 -14.51 -6.67
C LEU A 444 -11.96 -14.51 -7.41
N VAL A 445 -11.94 -14.46 -8.75
CA VAL A 445 -13.16 -14.62 -9.58
C VAL A 445 -13.89 -15.91 -9.23
N LEU A 446 -13.16 -17.03 -9.13
CA LEU A 446 -13.70 -18.36 -8.88
C LEU A 446 -14.40 -18.48 -7.52
N LEU A 447 -14.08 -17.61 -6.55
CA LEU A 447 -14.80 -17.59 -5.27
C LEU A 447 -16.27 -17.18 -5.42
N VAL A 448 -16.61 -16.39 -6.46
CA VAL A 448 -17.99 -15.97 -6.73
C VAL A 448 -18.89 -17.16 -7.10
N PRO A 449 -18.60 -17.96 -8.15
CA PRO A 449 -19.37 -19.16 -8.44
C PRO A 449 -19.22 -20.22 -7.35
N PHE A 450 -18.07 -20.30 -6.65
CA PHE A 450 -17.92 -21.20 -5.49
C PHE A 450 -18.95 -20.88 -4.39
N ARG A 451 -19.14 -19.60 -4.04
CA ARG A 451 -20.19 -19.19 -3.09
C ARG A 451 -21.59 -19.49 -3.63
N LYS A 452 -21.83 -19.30 -4.92
CA LYS A 452 -23.16 -19.49 -5.52
C LYS A 452 -23.55 -20.95 -5.71
N TRP A 453 -22.62 -21.83 -6.02
CA TRP A 453 -22.90 -23.22 -6.38
C TRP A 453 -22.40 -24.22 -5.34
N CYS A 454 -21.23 -24.02 -4.74
CA CYS A 454 -20.66 -24.99 -3.79
C CYS A 454 -21.22 -24.84 -2.37
N LEU A 455 -21.37 -23.60 -1.88
CA LEU A 455 -21.86 -23.35 -0.51
C LEU A 455 -23.33 -23.81 -0.27
N PRO A 456 -24.27 -23.71 -1.22
CA PRO A 456 -25.63 -24.21 -1.03
C PRO A 456 -25.75 -25.73 -0.83
N PHE A 457 -24.71 -26.51 -1.15
CA PHE A 457 -24.70 -27.95 -0.82
C PHE A 457 -24.55 -28.21 0.68
N ILE A 458 -23.94 -27.28 1.43
CA ILE A 458 -23.66 -27.43 2.87
C ILE A 458 -24.62 -26.57 3.72
N PHE A 459 -25.04 -25.43 3.19
CA PHE A 459 -25.85 -24.43 3.89
C PHE A 459 -27.15 -24.16 3.14
N THR A 460 -28.23 -23.93 3.89
CA THR A 460 -29.50 -23.49 3.28
C THR A 460 -29.40 -22.03 2.84
N GLU A 461 -30.20 -21.62 1.84
CA GLU A 461 -30.20 -20.23 1.36
C GLU A 461 -30.53 -19.23 2.48
N ARG A 462 -31.43 -19.61 3.40
CA ARG A 462 -31.75 -18.79 4.58
C ARG A 462 -30.52 -18.59 5.48
N GLU A 463 -29.75 -19.65 5.74
CA GLU A 463 -28.52 -19.54 6.54
C GLU A 463 -27.45 -18.70 5.83
N LEU A 464 -27.29 -18.85 4.51
CA LEU A 464 -26.35 -18.04 3.73
C LEU A 464 -26.73 -16.57 3.72
N ASN A 465 -28.02 -16.25 3.60
CA ASN A 465 -28.49 -14.87 3.62
C ASN A 465 -28.33 -14.20 4.99
N GLU A 466 -28.39 -14.96 6.08
CA GLU A 466 -28.08 -14.44 7.43
C GLU A 466 -26.56 -14.28 7.66
N LEU A 467 -25.74 -15.16 7.09
CA LEU A 467 -24.28 -15.07 7.20
C LEU A 467 -23.68 -13.97 6.32
N ASP A 468 -24.28 -13.75 5.14
CA ASP A 468 -23.85 -12.73 4.17
C ASP A 468 -24.66 -11.43 4.29
N GLY A 469 -25.69 -11.39 5.14
CA GLY A 469 -26.63 -10.28 5.27
C GLY A 469 -26.00 -9.01 5.84
N ASP A 470 -26.51 -7.87 5.38
CA ASP A 470 -26.20 -6.56 5.94
C ASP A 470 -26.81 -6.46 7.35
N GLU A 471 -26.02 -6.69 8.38
CA GLU A 471 -26.47 -6.40 9.74
C GLU A 471 -26.51 -4.88 9.96
N GLN A 472 -27.63 -4.40 10.49
CA GLN A 472 -27.62 -3.25 11.39
C GLN A 472 -26.76 -3.67 12.58
N GLN A 473 -25.52 -3.22 12.63
CA GLN A 473 -24.58 -3.57 13.70
C GLN A 473 -25.09 -3.08 15.05
N ASP A 474 -25.83 -3.94 15.74
CA ASP A 474 -26.02 -3.87 17.18
C ASP A 474 -24.87 -4.57 17.90
N SER A 475 -23.64 -4.04 17.75
CA SER A 475 -22.53 -4.48 18.61
C SER A 475 -22.74 -3.93 20.02
N ILE A 476 -22.91 -4.83 20.98
CA ILE A 476 -22.84 -4.56 22.43
C ILE A 476 -21.36 -4.53 22.82
N PHE A 477 -20.77 -3.37 22.62
CA PHE A 477 -19.88 -2.72 23.58
C PHE A 477 -20.39 -1.27 23.61
N ASP A 478 -20.26 -0.55 24.73
CA ASP A 478 -20.59 0.88 24.88
C ASP A 478 -19.70 1.81 24.01
N ASP A 479 -19.36 1.36 22.81
CA ASP A 479 -18.50 2.00 21.86
C ASP A 479 -19.38 2.86 20.95
N GLU A 480 -19.16 4.19 20.95
CA GLU A 480 -19.27 4.95 19.70
C GLU A 480 -18.39 4.19 18.68
N ILE A 481 -19.01 3.28 17.91
CA ILE A 481 -18.29 2.43 16.97
C ILE A 481 -17.64 3.38 15.97
N ASP A 482 -16.33 3.39 16.00
CA ASP A 482 -15.53 4.19 15.11
C ASP A 482 -15.75 3.77 13.65
N PHE A 483 -15.60 4.72 12.74
CA PHE A 483 -15.71 4.52 11.30
C PHE A 483 -15.04 3.22 10.83
N TYR A 484 -13.82 2.92 11.30
CA TYR A 484 -13.09 1.72 10.88
C TYR A 484 -13.61 0.40 11.47
N GLY A 485 -14.40 0.44 12.56
CA GLY A 485 -15.08 -0.72 13.12
C GLY A 485 -16.46 -0.98 12.48
N GLN A 486 -17.12 0.07 11.98
CA GLN A 486 -18.31 -0.06 11.15
C GLN A 486 -17.96 -0.51 9.73
N VAL A 487 -16.74 -0.21 9.30
CA VAL A 487 -16.14 -0.64 8.05
C VAL A 487 -15.63 -2.05 8.21
N HIS A 488 -16.40 -3.00 7.70
CA HIS A 488 -15.76 -4.05 6.92
C HIS A 488 -14.92 -3.29 5.89
N LEU A 489 -13.60 -3.28 6.07
CA LEU A 489 -12.76 -3.29 4.91
C LEU A 489 -13.05 -4.67 4.34
N PRO A 490 -13.57 -4.78 3.12
CA PRO A 490 -13.23 -5.79 2.15
C PRO A 490 -12.17 -5.17 1.28
N ILE A 491 -10.97 -5.05 1.84
CA ILE A 491 -9.85 -4.52 1.07
C ILE A 491 -9.79 -5.29 -0.22
#